data_AF-A0A9E4BBR6-F1
#
_entry.id   AF-A0A9E4BBR6-F1
#
_cell.length_a   1.000
_cell.length_b   1.000
_cell.length_c   1.000
_cell.angle_alpha   90.00
_cell.angle_beta   90.00
_cell.angle_gamma   90.00
#
_symmetry.space_group_name_H-M   'P 1'
#
loop_
_entity.id
_entity.type
_entity.pdbx_description
1 polymer ?
#
loop_
_entity_poly.entity_id
_entity_poly.type
_entity_poly.pdbx_seq_one_letter_code
_entity_poly.pdbx_strand_id
1 'polypeptide(L)'
;MIVQFRAQNNEYPDLTPNQYYVVIGIEADDFRILNDAGRPFLYDASLFEVVDSKEPDDWVTEVGEDGERYAYPLPLNPVGFFEDFFDGKKDAVVTFWQVVNHQLAAASETV
;
A
#
# COMPACT_ATOMS: atom_id res chain seq x y z
N MET A 1 -1.14 3.97 -7.87
CA MET A 1 -1.22 2.63 -8.48
C MET A 1 -2.51 1.98 -8.00
N ILE A 2 -3.26 1.35 -8.91
CA ILE A 2 -4.53 0.68 -8.63
C ILE A 2 -4.43 -0.77 -9.10
N VAL A 3 -4.87 -1.69 -8.25
CA VAL A 3 -4.86 -3.12 -8.52
C VAL A 3 -6.24 -3.72 -8.29
N GLN A 4 -6.55 -4.81 -8.98
CA GLN A 4 -7.78 -5.57 -8.79
C GLN A 4 -7.46 -6.94 -8.21
N PHE A 5 -8.17 -7.35 -7.17
CA PHE A 5 -8.00 -8.68 -6.59
C PHE A 5 -8.61 -9.76 -7.50
N ARG A 6 -7.79 -10.72 -7.97
CA ARG A 6 -8.10 -11.66 -9.08
C ARG A 6 -9.25 -12.65 -8.84
N ALA A 7 -9.76 -12.75 -7.61
CA ALA A 7 -10.86 -13.64 -7.18
C ALA A 7 -10.56 -15.16 -7.10
N GLN A 8 -11.32 -15.82 -6.22
CA GLN A 8 -11.27 -17.24 -5.77
C GLN A 8 -10.08 -17.65 -4.88
N ASN A 9 -9.87 -16.93 -3.78
CA ASN A 9 -9.16 -17.52 -2.65
C ASN A 9 -9.88 -17.22 -1.32
N ASN A 10 -10.34 -18.26 -0.61
CA ASN A 10 -10.95 -18.14 0.73
C ASN A 10 -9.91 -17.84 1.83
N GLU A 11 -8.62 -17.85 1.51
CA GLU A 11 -7.53 -17.57 2.45
C GLU A 11 -7.44 -16.08 2.82
N TYR A 12 -8.05 -15.18 2.04
CA TYR A 12 -8.02 -13.73 2.26
C TYR A 12 -9.43 -13.17 2.49
N PRO A 13 -10.06 -13.43 3.65
CA PRO A 13 -11.44 -13.02 3.94
C PRO A 13 -11.60 -11.51 4.13
N ASP A 14 -10.50 -10.76 4.19
CA ASP A 14 -10.45 -9.30 4.32
C ASP A 14 -10.23 -8.58 2.98
N LEU A 15 -10.26 -9.33 1.86
CA LEU A 15 -10.30 -8.83 0.50
C LEU A 15 -11.54 -9.34 -0.23
N THR A 16 -12.30 -8.42 -0.82
CA THR A 16 -13.45 -8.70 -1.65
C THR A 16 -13.00 -9.07 -3.07
N PRO A 17 -13.41 -10.24 -3.61
CA PRO A 17 -13.12 -10.65 -4.98
C PRO A 17 -13.54 -9.61 -6.03
N ASN A 18 -12.68 -9.37 -7.03
CA ASN A 18 -12.87 -8.38 -8.11
C ASN A 18 -12.92 -6.91 -7.67
N GLN A 19 -12.69 -6.63 -6.39
CA GLN A 19 -12.60 -5.27 -5.86
C GLN A 19 -11.29 -4.61 -6.28
N TYR A 20 -11.34 -3.29 -6.50
CA TYR A 20 -10.17 -2.47 -6.76
C TYR A 20 -9.61 -1.93 -5.44
N TYR A 21 -8.29 -1.96 -5.33
CA TYR A 21 -7.52 -1.49 -4.19
C TYR A 21 -6.45 -0.50 -4.64
N VAL A 22 -6.17 0.48 -3.78
CA VAL A 22 -5.06 1.41 -3.97
C VAL A 22 -3.82 0.82 -3.30
N VAL A 23 -2.72 0.76 -4.06
CA VAL A 23 -1.41 0.41 -3.51
C VAL A 23 -0.79 1.67 -2.91
N ILE A 24 -0.43 1.59 -1.63
CA ILE A 24 0.16 2.67 -0.84
C ILE A 24 1.66 2.45 -0.55
N GLY A 25 2.18 1.29 -0.96
CA GLY A 25 3.60 1.01 -1.04
C GLY A 25 3.91 -0.41 -1.51
N ILE A 26 5.19 -0.67 -1.73
CA ILE A 26 5.72 -1.93 -2.25
C ILE A 26 6.84 -2.39 -1.33
N GLU A 27 6.82 -3.66 -0.94
CA GLU A 27 7.88 -4.31 -0.16
C GLU A 27 8.25 -5.63 -0.83
N ALA A 28 9.39 -5.65 -1.51
CA ALA A 28 9.82 -6.77 -2.34
C ALA A 28 8.74 -7.16 -3.36
N ASP A 29 8.15 -8.35 -3.20
CA ASP A 29 7.10 -8.90 -4.06
C ASP A 29 5.69 -8.65 -3.52
N ASP A 30 5.56 -7.94 -2.39
CA ASP A 30 4.29 -7.64 -1.75
C ASP A 30 3.82 -6.21 -2.04
N PHE A 31 2.50 -6.06 -2.18
CA PHE A 31 1.84 -4.78 -2.17
C PHE A 31 1.28 -4.47 -0.79
N ARG A 32 1.56 -3.27 -0.29
CA ARG A 32 0.82 -2.70 0.82
C ARG A 32 -0.42 -1.99 0.29
N ILE A 33 -1.59 -2.47 0.68
CA ILE A 33 -2.89 -1.88 0.33
C ILE A 33 -3.72 -1.58 1.57
N LEU A 34 -4.71 -0.71 1.45
CA LEU A 34 -5.81 -0.63 2.41
C LEU A 34 -6.80 -1.75 2.10
N ASN A 35 -6.95 -2.71 3.00
CA ASN A 35 -7.94 -3.80 2.85
C ASN A 35 -9.39 -3.31 3.05
N ASP A 36 -10.35 -4.24 3.07
CA ASP A 36 -11.78 -3.90 3.20
C ASP A 36 -12.12 -3.15 4.51
N ALA A 37 -11.28 -3.30 5.55
CA ALA A 37 -11.40 -2.60 6.81
C ALA A 37 -10.57 -1.31 6.89
N GLY A 38 -9.94 -0.90 5.78
CA GLY A 38 -9.04 0.26 5.72
C GLY A 38 -7.73 0.05 6.47
N ARG A 39 -7.27 -1.21 6.62
CA ARG A 39 -5.99 -1.53 7.29
C ARG A 39 -4.86 -1.73 6.28
N PRO A 40 -3.66 -1.15 6.52
CA PRO A 40 -2.55 -1.20 5.58
C PRO A 40 -1.73 -2.49 5.69
N PHE A 41 -2.21 -3.60 5.14
CA PHE A 41 -1.50 -4.88 5.19
C PHE A 41 -0.73 -5.19 3.89
N LEU A 42 0.26 -6.07 4.01
CA LEU A 42 1.01 -6.62 2.90
C LEU A 42 0.31 -7.86 2.35
N TYR A 43 0.25 -7.93 1.03
CA TYR A 43 -0.29 -9.06 0.29
C TYR A 43 0.59 -9.31 -0.93
N ASP A 44 0.80 -10.59 -1.26
CA ASP A 44 1.55 -11.01 -2.44
C ASP A 44 0.98 -10.37 -3.71
N ALA A 45 1.84 -9.70 -4.48
CA ALA A 45 1.44 -8.99 -5.69
C ALA A 45 0.78 -9.91 -6.74
N SER A 46 1.09 -11.21 -6.74
CA SER A 46 0.50 -12.20 -7.65
C SER A 46 -1.00 -12.40 -7.44
N LEU A 47 -1.53 -12.03 -6.28
CA LEU A 47 -2.96 -12.05 -5.97
C LEU A 47 -3.75 -11.02 -6.78
N PHE A 48 -3.06 -10.06 -7.40
CA PHE A 48 -3.69 -8.92 -8.05
C PHE A 48 -3.38 -8.83 -9.55
N GLU A 49 -4.29 -8.18 -10.26
CA GLU A 49 -4.08 -7.65 -11.59
C GLU A 49 -3.82 -6.15 -11.49
N VAL A 50 -2.74 -5.65 -12.11
CA VAL A 50 -2.44 -4.22 -12.13
C VAL A 50 -3.34 -3.53 -13.15
N VAL A 51 -4.21 -2.64 -12.68
CA VAL A 51 -5.19 -1.90 -13.49
C VAL A 51 -4.62 -0.55 -13.89
N ASP A 52 -3.93 0.11 -12.96
CA ASP A 52 -3.17 1.34 -13.19
C ASP A 52 -1.81 1.23 -12.50
N SER A 53 -0.74 1.16 -13.29
CA SER A 53 0.64 1.03 -12.81
C SER A 53 1.27 2.38 -12.40
N LYS A 54 0.55 3.50 -12.49
CA LYS A 54 1.10 4.81 -12.14
C LYS A 54 1.36 4.91 -10.64
N GLU A 55 2.63 4.98 -10.27
CA GLU A 55 3.06 5.30 -8.91
C GLU A 55 2.97 6.82 -8.66
N PRO A 56 2.64 7.27 -7.43
CA PRO A 56 2.74 8.67 -7.06
C PRO A 56 4.18 9.21 -7.18
N ASP A 57 4.33 10.45 -7.66
CA ASP A 57 5.64 11.07 -7.91
C ASP A 57 6.45 11.33 -6.62
N ASP A 58 5.80 11.27 -5.45
CA ASP A 58 6.40 11.46 -4.14
C ASP A 58 6.96 10.15 -3.53
N TRP A 59 6.85 9.03 -4.24
CA TRP A 59 7.43 7.77 -3.81
C TRP A 59 8.94 7.76 -4.02
N VAL A 60 9.66 7.37 -2.97
CA VAL A 60 11.06 7.01 -3.03
C VAL A 60 11.17 5.49 -3.22
N THR A 61 12.12 5.05 -4.04
CA THR A 61 12.43 3.63 -4.22
C THR A 61 13.81 3.33 -3.67
N GLU A 62 13.90 2.35 -2.78
CA GLU A 62 15.13 1.76 -2.27
C GLU A 62 15.24 0.31 -2.78
N VAL A 63 16.47 -0.15 -3.01
CA VAL A 63 16.76 -1.52 -3.42
C VAL A 63 17.59 -2.17 -2.32
N GLY A 64 17.06 -3.23 -1.73
CA GLY A 64 17.71 -4.04 -0.70
C GLY A 64 18.91 -4.80 -1.24
N GLU A 65 19.70 -5.40 -0.33
CA GLU A 65 20.93 -6.11 -0.67
C GLU A 65 20.68 -7.30 -1.61
N ASP A 66 19.52 -7.94 -1.50
CA ASP A 66 19.09 -9.06 -2.34
C ASP A 66 18.28 -8.64 -3.58
N GLY A 67 18.24 -7.33 -3.90
CA GLY A 67 17.51 -6.79 -5.04
C GLY A 67 16.02 -6.52 -4.77
N GLU A 68 15.60 -6.66 -3.51
CA GLU A 68 14.24 -6.38 -3.05
C GLU A 68 13.88 -4.91 -3.26
N ARG A 69 12.73 -4.63 -3.86
CA ARG A 69 12.29 -3.27 -4.11
C ARG A 69 11.41 -2.79 -2.96
N TYR A 70 11.79 -1.68 -2.34
CA TYR A 70 10.96 -0.96 -1.36
C TYR A 70 10.54 0.36 -1.96
N ALA A 71 9.24 0.62 -2.08
CA ALA A 71 8.73 1.88 -2.62
C ALA A 71 7.63 2.46 -1.75
N TYR A 72 7.89 3.64 -1.20
CA TYR A 72 7.00 4.34 -0.27
C TYR A 72 7.11 5.85 -0.43
N PRO A 73 6.09 6.60 0.01
CA PRO A 73 6.27 8.00 0.35
C PRO A 73 7.35 8.13 1.41
N LEU A 74 8.22 9.15 1.27
CA LEU A 74 9.32 9.38 2.20
C LEU A 74 8.91 9.34 3.69
N PRO A 75 7.76 9.88 4.13
CA PRO A 75 7.36 9.81 5.54
C PRO A 75 6.96 8.42 6.06
N LEU A 76 6.64 7.48 5.16
CA LEU A 76 6.26 6.10 5.51
C LEU A 76 7.42 5.11 5.34
N ASN A 77 8.52 5.54 4.71
CA ASN A 77 9.72 4.74 4.47
C ASN A 77 10.67 4.50 5.68
N PRO A 78 10.58 5.21 6.83
CA PRO A 78 11.47 4.89 7.94
C PRO A 78 11.32 3.46 8.45
N VAL A 79 12.45 2.79 8.71
CA VAL A 79 12.45 1.45 9.36
C VAL A 79 11.70 1.52 10.68
N GLY A 80 10.79 0.58 10.93
CA GLY A 80 9.96 0.55 12.13
C GLY A 80 8.66 1.35 12.04
N PHE A 81 8.39 2.04 10.93
CA PHE A 81 7.21 2.91 10.82
C PHE A 81 5.90 2.13 10.95
N PHE A 82 5.76 0.99 10.27
CA PHE A 82 4.52 0.23 10.29
C PHE A 82 4.31 -0.50 11.63
N GLU A 83 5.38 -0.93 12.29
CA GLU A 83 5.36 -1.44 13.66
C GLU A 83 4.81 -0.38 14.62
N ASP A 84 5.36 0.84 14.55
CA ASP A 84 4.90 1.98 15.34
C ASP A 84 3.44 2.34 15.04
N PHE A 85 3.03 2.24 13.77
CA PHE A 85 1.64 2.43 13.36
C PHE A 85 0.71 1.37 13.96
N PHE A 86 1.08 0.08 13.88
CA PHE A 86 0.27 -1.02 14.42
C PHE A 86 0.22 -1.04 15.95
N ASP A 87 1.28 -0.58 16.61
CA ASP A 87 1.33 -0.31 18.05
C ASP A 87 0.49 0.91 18.48
N GLY A 88 -0.04 1.66 17.51
CA GLY A 88 -0.88 2.82 17.75
C GLY A 88 -0.11 4.03 18.26
N LYS A 89 1.20 4.13 17.98
CA LYS A 89 1.98 5.31 18.34
C LYS A 89 1.42 6.51 17.59
N LYS A 90 1.04 7.54 18.35
CA LYS A 90 0.28 8.69 17.87
C LYS A 90 0.90 9.33 16.62
N ASP A 91 2.21 9.54 16.62
CA ASP A 91 2.90 10.23 15.52
C ASP A 91 2.91 9.40 14.24
N ALA A 92 3.07 8.08 14.34
CA ALA A 92 2.99 7.17 13.20
C ALA A 92 1.58 7.13 12.62
N VAL A 93 0.55 7.02 13.47
CA VAL A 93 -0.86 7.03 13.05
C VAL A 93 -1.24 8.34 12.36
N VAL A 94 -0.85 9.48 12.92
CA VAL A 94 -1.12 10.80 12.32
C VAL A 94 -0.41 10.94 10.97
N THR A 95 0.88 10.58 10.91
CA THR A 95 1.68 10.66 9.68
C THR A 95 1.09 9.79 8.59
N PHE A 96 0.73 8.55 8.92
CA PHE A 96 0.11 7.61 7.99
C PHE A 96 -1.14 8.20 7.34
N TRP A 97 -2.10 8.65 8.17
CA TRP A 97 -3.36 9.18 7.64
C TRP A 97 -3.19 10.50 6.90
N GLN A 98 -2.21 11.35 7.27
CA GLN A 98 -1.90 12.55 6.50
C GLN A 98 -1.42 12.22 5.10
N VAL A 99 -0.47 11.28 4.98
CA VAL A 99 0.09 10.87 3.68
C VAL A 99 -0.97 10.17 2.83
N VAL A 100 -1.66 9.17 3.38
CA VAL A 100 -2.63 8.37 2.64
C VAL A 100 -3.82 9.21 2.19
N ASN A 101 -4.35 10.10 3.05
CA ASN A 101 -5.46 10.97 2.64
C ASN A 101 -5.04 11.95 1.55
N HIS A 102 -3.81 12.48 1.61
CA HIS A 102 -3.28 13.35 0.56
C HIS A 102 -3.20 12.60 -0.80
N GLN A 103 -2.71 11.36 -0.80
CA GLN A 103 -2.64 10.54 -2.01
C GLN A 103 -4.01 10.21 -2.59
N LEU A 104 -4.95 9.80 -1.74
CA LEU A 104 -6.32 9.48 -2.18
C LEU A 104 -7.04 10.72 -2.73
N ALA A 105 -6.82 11.90 -2.13
CA ALA A 105 -7.34 13.15 -2.65
C ALA A 105 -6.75 13.49 -4.03
N ALA A 106 -5.43 13.40 -4.19
CA ALA A 106 -4.75 13.65 -5.46
C ALA A 106 -5.20 12.70 -6.59
N ALA A 107 -5.46 11.43 -6.26
CA ALA A 107 -5.97 10.45 -7.22
C ALA A 107 -7.41 10.76 -7.69
N SER A 108 -8.22 11.39 -6.84
CA SER A 108 -9.61 11.74 -7.17
C SER A 108 -9.75 12.95 -8.10
N GLU A 109 -8.73 13.83 -8.16
CA GLU A 109 -8.72 15.02 -9.03
C GLU A 109 -8.34 14.72 -10.49
N THR A 110 -7.90 13.50 -10.78
CA THR A 110 -7.50 13.05 -12.12
C THR A 110 -8.56 12.29 -12.91
N VAL A 111 -9.83 12.30 -12.47
CA VAL A 111 -10.98 11.61 -13.11
C VAL A 111 -11.89 12.57 -13.86
#